data_AF-A0AAN1Q3E2-F1
#
_entry.id   AF-A0AAN1Q3E2-F1
#
_cell.length_a   1.000
_cell.length_b   1.000
_cell.length_c   1.000
_cell.angle_alpha   90.00
_cell.angle_beta   90.00
_cell.angle_gamma   90.00
#
_symmetry.space_group_name_H-M   'P 1'
#
loop_
_entity.id
_entity.type
_entity.pdbx_description
1 polymer ?
#
loop_
_entity_poly.entity_id
_entity_poly.type
_entity_poly.pdbx_seq_one_letter_code
_entity_poly.pdbx_strand_id
1 'polypeptide(L)'
;MQKSRGIIVGLLLTGLLTGCHSATDTQTPTVQPATSKVSAVRSVTTRDFLGRWVSARPAMSLYLSTNHQVAWFRRGHTPIRSRATLTLSDTRATFTIDHNVAKLTLNDANQMTMNYQGTNIALIKDPNWQPEHNQVPTTTNDALKAGTLTPTFKLSY
;
A
#
# COMPACT_ATOMS: atom_id res chain seq x y z
N MET A 1 -68.08 -41.74 -11.60
CA MET A 1 -68.45 -41.08 -12.86
C MET A 1 -67.26 -41.14 -13.82
N GLN A 2 -67.51 -41.61 -15.04
CA GLN A 2 -66.61 -41.62 -16.20
C GLN A 2 -66.02 -40.21 -16.46
N LYS A 3 -64.86 -40.01 -17.09
CA LYS A 3 -64.63 -40.31 -18.51
C LYS A 3 -63.15 -40.04 -18.87
N SER A 4 -62.60 -40.94 -19.68
CA SER A 4 -61.29 -40.86 -20.33
C SER A 4 -61.25 -39.89 -21.51
N ARG A 5 -60.02 -39.53 -21.95
CA ARG A 5 -59.52 -39.22 -23.33
C ARG A 5 -58.48 -38.10 -23.26
N GLY A 6 -57.31 -38.13 -23.91
CA GLY A 6 -56.70 -39.03 -24.87
C GLY A 6 -55.33 -38.46 -25.30
N ILE A 7 -54.42 -39.33 -25.71
CA ILE A 7 -53.12 -39.04 -26.35
C ILE A 7 -53.34 -38.47 -27.75
N ILE A 8 -52.55 -37.46 -28.19
CA ILE A 8 -52.03 -37.37 -29.57
C ILE A 8 -50.64 -36.69 -29.57
N VAL A 9 -49.70 -37.38 -30.22
CA VAL A 9 -48.35 -36.98 -30.64
C VAL A 9 -48.39 -36.45 -32.08
N GLY A 10 -47.49 -35.52 -32.41
CA GLY A 10 -47.10 -35.18 -33.79
C GLY A 10 -47.57 -33.79 -34.23
N LEU A 11 -46.90 -33.06 -35.10
CA LEU A 11 -45.71 -33.30 -35.91
C LEU A 11 -45.19 -31.92 -36.36
N LEU A 12 -43.89 -31.85 -36.66
CA LEU A 12 -43.16 -30.86 -37.47
C LEU A 12 -44.00 -29.83 -38.28
N LEU A 13 -43.51 -28.59 -38.37
CA LEU A 13 -43.29 -27.97 -39.68
C LEU A 13 -42.24 -26.84 -39.62
N THR A 14 -41.30 -26.94 -40.55
CA THR A 14 -40.19 -26.05 -40.89
C THR A 14 -40.63 -24.65 -41.33
N GLY A 15 -39.80 -23.64 -41.04
CA GLY A 15 -39.95 -22.30 -41.61
C GLY A 15 -38.82 -21.35 -41.22
N LEU A 16 -37.62 -21.60 -41.73
CA LEU A 16 -36.61 -20.55 -41.88
C LEU A 16 -37.15 -19.53 -42.90
N LEU A 17 -37.14 -18.25 -42.56
CA LEU A 17 -36.56 -17.16 -43.36
C LEU A 17 -36.77 -15.80 -42.69
N THR A 18 -35.63 -15.16 -42.42
CA THR A 18 -35.36 -13.72 -42.51
C THR A 18 -36.14 -12.75 -41.61
N GLY A 19 -35.48 -12.35 -40.53
CA GLY A 19 -35.66 -11.06 -39.87
C GLY A 19 -34.30 -10.56 -39.39
N CYS A 20 -33.58 -9.88 -40.28
CA CYS A 20 -32.30 -9.26 -40.02
C CYS A 20 -32.50 -8.06 -39.09
N HIS A 21 -32.09 -8.16 -37.83
CA HIS A 21 -31.91 -7.01 -36.97
C HIS A 21 -30.52 -7.12 -36.33
N SER A 22 -29.60 -6.31 -36.83
CA SER A 22 -28.27 -6.12 -36.26
C SER A 22 -28.41 -5.63 -34.83
N ALA A 23 -28.28 -6.54 -33.87
CA ALA A 23 -28.01 -6.17 -32.50
C ALA A 23 -26.58 -5.61 -32.48
N THR A 24 -26.45 -4.30 -32.32
CA THR A 24 -25.18 -3.65 -32.05
C THR A 24 -24.64 -4.22 -30.75
N ASP A 25 -23.71 -5.17 -30.88
CA ASP A 25 -23.01 -5.81 -29.78
C ASP A 25 -22.11 -4.75 -29.12
N THR A 26 -22.67 -4.05 -28.14
CA THR A 26 -21.92 -3.12 -27.33
C THR A 26 -21.14 -3.97 -26.33
N GLN A 27 -20.03 -4.54 -26.80
CA GLN A 27 -19.01 -5.12 -25.93
C GLN A 27 -18.54 -4.00 -25.00
N THR A 28 -19.15 -3.96 -23.82
CA THR A 28 -18.61 -3.21 -22.70
C THR A 28 -17.29 -3.91 -22.38
N PRO A 29 -16.12 -3.25 -22.52
CA PRO A 29 -14.88 -3.88 -22.13
C PRO A 29 -14.95 -4.14 -20.63
N THR A 30 -15.14 -5.41 -20.27
CA THR A 30 -15.03 -5.85 -18.89
C THR A 30 -13.56 -5.68 -18.52
N VAL A 31 -13.25 -4.56 -17.87
CA VAL A 31 -11.93 -4.31 -17.29
C VAL A 31 -11.74 -5.35 -16.19
N GLN A 32 -11.06 -6.44 -16.53
CA GLN A 32 -10.65 -7.44 -15.57
C GLN A 32 -9.66 -6.77 -14.63
N PRO A 33 -9.91 -6.71 -13.30
CA PRO A 33 -8.91 -6.23 -12.38
C PRO A 33 -7.68 -7.12 -12.50
N ALA A 34 -6.56 -6.56 -12.96
CA ALA A 34 -5.28 -7.25 -12.85
C ALA A 34 -5.03 -7.46 -11.36
N THR A 35 -5.11 -8.71 -10.90
CA THR A 35 -4.70 -9.07 -9.55
C THR A 35 -3.21 -8.75 -9.45
N SER A 36 -2.91 -7.60 -8.84
CA SER A 36 -1.54 -7.22 -8.52
C SER A 36 -0.98 -8.30 -7.62
N LYS A 37 -0.18 -9.20 -8.21
CA LYS A 37 0.62 -10.16 -7.47
C LYS A 37 1.68 -9.35 -6.73
N VAL A 38 1.38 -9.00 -5.49
CA VAL A 38 2.37 -8.51 -4.53
C VAL A 38 3.43 -9.59 -4.44
N SER A 39 4.56 -9.40 -5.13
CA SER A 39 5.70 -10.30 -4.99
C SER A 39 6.21 -10.16 -3.57
N ALA A 40 6.14 -11.24 -2.79
CA ALA A 40 6.74 -11.30 -1.47
C ALA A 40 8.21 -10.87 -1.58
N VAL A 41 8.62 -9.90 -0.76
CA VAL A 41 9.98 -9.37 -0.75
C VAL A 41 10.94 -10.51 -0.41
N ARG A 42 11.76 -10.94 -1.39
CA ARG A 42 12.65 -12.12 -1.25
C ARG A 42 13.80 -11.91 -0.28
N SER A 43 14.23 -10.66 -0.10
CA SER A 43 15.25 -10.26 0.86
C SER A 43 15.14 -8.76 1.10
N VAL A 44 15.23 -8.33 2.35
CA VAL A 44 15.38 -6.92 2.71
C VAL A 44 16.77 -6.69 3.30
N THR A 45 17.20 -5.45 3.25
CA THR A 45 18.42 -4.95 3.87
C THR A 45 18.06 -3.76 4.75
N THR A 46 18.95 -3.36 5.65
CA THR A 46 18.76 -2.14 6.46
C THR A 46 18.64 -0.88 5.59
N ARG A 47 19.17 -0.89 4.36
CA ARG A 47 19.06 0.23 3.41
C ARG A 47 17.62 0.46 2.94
N ASP A 48 16.81 -0.59 2.84
CA ASP A 48 15.42 -0.48 2.37
C ASP A 48 14.55 0.35 3.33
N PHE A 49 14.94 0.39 4.60
CA PHE A 49 14.31 1.20 5.65
C PHE A 49 14.74 2.66 5.61
N LEU A 50 15.82 3.03 4.92
CA LEU A 50 16.26 4.43 4.87
C LEU A 50 15.26 5.30 4.12
N GLY A 51 15.14 6.55 4.55
CA GLY A 51 14.21 7.51 4.00
C GLY A 51 13.45 8.30 5.05
N ARG A 52 12.57 9.16 4.57
CA ARG A 52 11.51 9.78 5.37
C ARG A 52 10.25 8.95 5.21
N TRP A 53 9.63 8.66 6.34
CA TRP A 53 8.44 7.85 6.49
C TRP A 53 7.39 8.66 7.23
N VAL A 54 6.21 8.82 6.66
CA VAL A 54 5.19 9.74 7.19
C VAL A 54 3.91 8.99 7.55
N SER A 55 3.21 9.49 8.56
CA SER A 55 1.84 9.06 8.88
C SER A 55 0.94 10.27 9.02
N ALA A 56 -0.28 10.17 8.52
CA ALA A 56 -1.31 11.18 8.72
C ALA A 56 -2.00 11.02 10.08
N ARG A 57 -2.07 9.78 10.60
CA ARG A 57 -2.81 9.41 11.82
C ARG A 57 -2.03 8.34 12.60
N PRO A 58 -1.27 8.73 13.63
CA PRO A 58 -1.03 10.09 14.11
C PRO A 58 -0.22 10.92 13.09
N ALA A 59 -0.35 12.25 13.13
CA ALA A 59 0.49 13.13 12.31
C ALA A 59 1.96 13.04 12.76
N MET A 60 2.77 12.31 11.99
CA MET A 60 4.18 12.08 12.29
C MET A 60 5.08 11.96 11.06
N SER A 61 6.38 12.16 11.27
CA SER A 61 7.44 11.86 10.30
C SER A 61 8.60 11.20 11.01
N LEU A 62 9.05 10.07 10.50
CA LEU A 62 10.22 9.29 10.90
C LEU A 62 11.28 9.44 9.82
N TYR A 63 12.52 9.70 10.23
CA TYR A 63 13.68 9.86 9.37
C TYR A 63 14.71 8.81 9.75
N LEU A 64 15.15 8.05 8.75
CA LEU A 64 16.18 7.03 8.86
C LEU A 64 17.27 7.37 7.84
N SER A 65 18.45 7.76 8.33
CA SER A 65 19.57 8.26 7.50
C SER A 65 20.72 7.26 7.40
N THR A 66 21.59 7.47 6.41
CA THR A 66 22.82 6.68 6.19
C THR A 66 23.83 6.77 7.34
N ASN A 67 23.79 7.83 8.16
CA ASN A 67 24.69 8.04 9.29
C ASN A 67 24.21 7.41 10.61
N HIS A 68 23.32 6.41 10.53
CA HIS A 68 22.68 5.76 11.68
C HIS A 68 21.90 6.75 12.58
N GLN A 69 21.50 7.90 12.03
CA GLN A 69 20.63 8.82 12.76
C GLN A 69 19.18 8.43 12.54
N VAL A 70 18.46 8.33 13.65
CA VAL A 70 17.01 8.17 13.70
C VAL A 70 16.45 9.46 14.29
N ALA A 71 15.47 10.04 13.63
CA ALA A 71 14.69 11.13 14.20
C ALA A 71 13.23 10.93 13.89
N TRP A 72 12.35 11.26 14.83
CA TRP A 72 10.94 11.40 14.50
C TRP A 72 10.29 12.56 15.21
N PHE A 73 9.20 12.97 14.59
CA PHE A 73 8.44 14.14 14.94
C PHE A 73 6.99 13.74 14.98
N ARG A 74 6.31 14.06 16.06
CA ARG A 74 4.88 13.81 16.21
C ARG A 74 4.23 15.09 16.70
N ARG A 75 3.05 15.41 16.17
CA ARG A 75 2.31 16.61 16.58
C ARG A 75 2.08 16.58 18.10
N GLY A 76 2.36 17.70 18.76
CA GLY A 76 2.20 17.85 20.21
C GLY A 76 3.21 17.09 21.08
N HIS A 77 4.32 16.59 20.50
CA HIS A 77 5.35 15.86 21.24
C HIS A 77 6.74 16.44 20.94
N THR A 78 7.65 16.32 21.91
CA THR A 78 9.06 16.63 21.73
C THR A 78 9.66 15.72 20.65
N PRO A 79 10.43 16.26 19.70
CA PRO A 79 11.17 15.45 18.73
C PRO A 79 12.09 14.46 19.45
N ILE A 80 12.15 13.24 18.93
CA ILE A 80 13.13 12.25 19.37
C ILE A 80 14.22 12.19 18.33
N ARG A 81 15.48 12.26 18.77
CA ARG A 81 16.67 12.14 17.92
C ARG A 81 17.68 11.26 18.64
N SER A 82 18.18 10.26 17.95
CA SER A 82 19.20 9.39 18.49
C SER A 82 20.09 8.84 17.39
N ARG A 83 21.26 8.35 17.77
CA ARG A 83 22.04 7.43 16.94
C ARG A 83 21.59 6.02 17.29
N ALA A 84 21.12 5.28 16.31
CA ALA A 84 20.69 3.90 16.51
C ALA A 84 21.10 3.04 15.32
N THR A 85 21.62 1.85 15.61
CA THR A 85 21.86 0.82 14.60
C THR A 85 20.56 0.08 14.34
N LEU A 86 20.19 -0.07 13.08
CA LEU A 86 19.09 -0.95 12.69
C LEU A 86 19.59 -2.39 12.63
N THR A 87 19.02 -3.26 13.46
CA THR A 87 19.29 -4.70 13.42
C THR A 87 18.19 -5.40 12.64
N LEU A 88 18.57 -6.19 11.64
CA LEU A 88 17.64 -6.87 10.75
C LEU A 88 17.37 -8.32 11.21
N SER A 89 16.12 -8.73 11.14
CA SER A 89 15.64 -10.11 11.30
C SER A 89 14.51 -10.34 10.30
N ASP A 90 14.75 -11.16 9.29
CA ASP A 90 13.83 -11.38 8.16
C ASP A 90 13.42 -10.05 7.50
N THR A 91 12.13 -9.73 7.46
CA THR A 91 11.56 -8.48 6.94
C THR A 91 11.44 -7.36 7.97
N ARG A 92 11.99 -7.56 9.17
CA ARG A 92 11.84 -6.64 10.30
C ARG A 92 13.18 -6.03 10.66
N ALA A 93 13.20 -4.71 10.82
CA ALA A 93 14.31 -4.01 11.45
C ALA A 93 13.90 -3.58 12.86
N THR A 94 14.86 -3.52 13.77
CA THR A 94 14.64 -3.03 15.12
C THR A 94 15.71 -2.03 15.48
N PHE A 95 15.34 -1.04 16.30
CA PHE A 95 16.29 -0.13 16.91
C PHE A 95 15.79 0.27 18.30
N THR A 96 16.71 0.66 19.17
CA THR A 96 16.41 1.01 20.57
C THR A 96 16.58 2.50 20.79
N ILE A 97 15.65 3.11 21.50
CA ILE A 97 15.72 4.51 21.95
C ILE A 97 15.36 4.55 23.42
N ASP A 98 16.26 5.09 24.24
CA ASP A 98 16.06 5.30 25.68
C ASP A 98 15.40 4.10 26.38
N HIS A 99 15.95 2.91 26.13
CA HIS A 99 15.49 1.61 26.63
C HIS A 99 14.17 1.07 26.04
N ASN A 100 13.49 1.83 25.18
CA ASN A 100 12.31 1.37 24.44
C ASN A 100 12.72 0.85 23.06
N VAL A 101 12.26 -0.35 22.71
CA VAL A 101 12.49 -0.93 21.38
C VAL A 101 11.39 -0.46 20.43
N ALA A 102 11.78 0.16 19.33
CA ALA A 102 10.91 0.38 18.19
C ALA A 102 11.16 -0.72 17.15
N LYS A 103 10.09 -1.35 16.68
CA LYS A 103 10.16 -2.39 15.65
C LYS A 103 9.59 -1.84 14.35
N LEU A 104 10.34 -1.96 13.28
CA LEU A 104 9.96 -1.60 11.93
C LEU A 104 9.70 -2.87 11.13
N THR A 105 8.57 -2.94 10.46
CA THR A 105 8.24 -4.02 9.53
C THR A 105 7.99 -3.39 8.17
N LEU A 106 8.81 -3.73 7.16
CA LEU A 106 8.50 -3.35 5.78
C LEU A 106 7.35 -4.23 5.29
N ASN A 107 6.26 -3.59 4.89
CA ASN A 107 5.13 -4.26 4.26
C ASN A 107 5.39 -4.36 2.74
N ASP A 108 5.96 -3.30 2.16
CA ASP A 108 6.49 -3.22 0.80
C ASP A 108 7.52 -2.06 0.69
N ALA A 109 7.97 -1.71 -0.52
CA ALA A 109 8.96 -0.66 -0.74
C ALA A 109 8.51 0.77 -0.32
N ASN A 110 7.20 0.99 -0.23
CA ASN A 110 6.57 2.28 0.05
C ASN A 110 5.78 2.29 1.36
N GLN A 111 5.56 1.13 2.00
CA GLN A 111 4.79 0.99 3.22
C GLN A 111 5.58 0.29 4.33
N MET A 112 5.55 0.88 5.52
CA MET A 112 6.19 0.37 6.71
C MET A 112 5.25 0.46 7.90
N THR A 113 5.32 -0.51 8.80
CA THR A 113 4.65 -0.44 10.10
C THR A 113 5.70 -0.22 11.19
N MET A 114 5.53 0.82 12.00
CA MET A 114 6.32 1.00 13.22
C MET A 114 5.50 0.55 14.42
N ASN A 115 5.99 -0.43 15.18
CA ASN A 115 5.49 -0.74 16.51
C ASN A 115 6.34 -0.02 17.55
N TYR A 116 5.72 0.87 18.31
CA TYR A 116 6.35 1.60 19.40
C TYR A 116 5.45 1.56 20.63
N GLN A 117 5.97 1.06 21.75
CA GLN A 117 5.22 0.92 23.01
C GLN A 117 3.86 0.21 22.83
N GLY A 118 3.83 -0.84 22.01
CA GLY A 118 2.60 -1.61 21.73
C GLY A 118 1.65 -0.97 20.73
N THR A 119 1.91 0.25 20.26
CA THR A 119 1.11 0.92 19.22
C THR A 119 1.70 0.70 17.85
N ASN A 120 0.88 0.19 16.90
CA ASN A 120 1.25 0.09 15.50
C ASN A 120 0.89 1.38 14.76
N ILE A 121 1.86 1.93 14.03
CA ILE A 121 1.70 3.14 13.24
C ILE A 121 2.07 2.82 11.79
N ALA A 122 1.10 2.98 10.90
CA ALA A 122 1.32 2.85 9.46
C ALA A 122 2.08 4.08 8.94
N LEU A 123 3.11 3.82 8.16
CA LEU A 123 4.01 4.80 7.58
C LEU A 123 4.11 4.60 6.07
N ILE A 124 4.13 5.72 5.35
CA ILE A 124 4.29 5.77 3.89
C ILE A 124 5.62 6.45 3.59
N LYS A 125 6.39 5.90 2.65
CA LYS A 125 7.65 6.49 2.22
C LYS A 125 7.41 7.81 1.49
N ASP A 126 8.16 8.85 1.84
CA ASP A 126 8.17 10.10 1.07
C ASP A 126 9.15 9.95 -0.11
N PRO A 127 8.65 9.94 -1.36
CA PRO A 127 9.51 9.77 -2.54
C PRO A 127 10.41 10.99 -2.80
N ASN A 128 10.11 12.14 -2.20
CA ASN A 128 10.84 13.39 -2.43
C ASN A 128 11.97 13.62 -1.43
N TRP A 129 12.21 12.67 -0.51
CA TRP A 129 13.26 12.76 0.48
C TRP A 129 14.24 11.58 0.35
N GLN A 130 15.51 11.92 0.14
CA GLN A 130 16.60 10.99 -0.06
C GLN A 130 17.61 11.11 1.09
N PRO A 131 17.95 10.00 1.76
CA PRO A 131 18.81 10.00 2.95
C PRO A 131 20.24 10.49 2.71
N GLU A 132 20.73 10.46 1.48
CA GLU A 132 22.06 10.93 1.09
C GLU A 132 22.13 12.45 0.85
N HIS A 133 21.01 13.07 0.49
CA HIS A 133 20.99 14.44 -0.03
C HIS A 133 20.18 15.40 0.83
N ASN A 134 19.20 14.91 1.58
CA ASN A 134 18.32 15.76 2.37
C ASN A 134 18.70 15.73 3.85
N GLN A 135 18.65 16.91 4.47
CA GLN A 135 18.87 17.04 5.90
C GLN A 135 17.60 16.63 6.67
N VAL A 136 17.82 16.04 7.84
CA VAL A 136 16.76 15.81 8.81
C VAL A 136 16.36 17.15 9.43
N PRO A 137 15.08 17.56 9.36
CA PRO A 137 14.64 18.84 9.93
C PRO A 137 14.98 18.98 11.41
N THR A 138 15.09 20.20 11.93
CA THR A 138 15.35 20.47 13.36
C THR A 138 14.06 20.62 14.19
N THR A 139 12.95 21.00 13.57
CA THR A 139 11.68 21.28 14.25
C THR A 139 10.56 20.33 13.83
N THR A 140 9.58 20.11 14.73
CA THR A 140 8.36 19.36 14.41
C THR A 140 7.55 20.04 13.30
N ASN A 141 7.48 21.36 13.29
CA ASN A 141 6.73 22.07 12.26
C ASN A 141 7.31 21.83 10.87
N ASP A 142 8.63 21.83 10.73
CA ASP A 142 9.26 21.59 9.42
C ASP A 142 9.22 20.12 9.02
N ALA A 143 9.33 19.20 9.98
CA ALA A 143 9.18 17.77 9.72
C ALA A 143 7.75 17.38 9.32
N LEU A 144 6.75 18.07 9.88
CA LEU A 144 5.33 17.84 9.58
C LEU A 144 4.80 18.71 8.45
N LYS A 145 5.55 19.74 8.02
CA LYS A 145 5.23 20.48 6.78
C LYS A 145 5.25 19.46 5.65
N ALA A 146 4.14 19.44 4.94
CA ALA A 146 3.90 18.53 3.84
C ALA A 146 5.03 18.65 2.80
N GLY A 147 5.85 17.61 2.71
CA GLY A 147 6.07 17.06 1.38
C GLY A 147 4.74 16.39 1.08
N THR A 148 3.93 17.04 0.26
CA THR A 148 2.69 16.49 -0.26
C THR A 148 2.94 15.03 -0.66
N LEU A 149 2.27 14.09 -0.01
CA LEU A 149 2.11 12.72 -0.51
C LEU A 149 1.28 12.79 -1.80
N THR A 150 1.79 13.45 -2.83
CA THR A 150 1.34 13.25 -4.18
C THR A 150 2.20 12.09 -4.67
N PRO A 151 1.71 10.85 -4.70
CA PRO A 151 2.45 9.81 -5.38
C PRO A 151 2.69 10.25 -6.81
N THR A 152 3.94 10.47 -7.19
CA THR A 152 4.32 10.63 -8.60
C THR A 152 4.29 9.27 -9.28
N PHE A 153 3.15 8.60 -9.27
CA PHE A 153 2.90 7.48 -10.17
C PHE A 153 1.96 7.99 -11.26
N LYS A 154 2.51 8.27 -12.44
CA LYS A 154 1.69 8.11 -13.65
C LYS A 154 1.43 6.61 -13.76
N LEU A 155 0.18 6.18 -13.57
CA LEU A 155 -0.26 4.90 -14.12
C LEU A 155 -0.12 5.04 -15.64
N SER A 156 0.85 4.33 -16.21
CA SER A 156 0.89 4.10 -17.65
C SER A 156 -0.32 3.25 -18.00
N TYR A 157 -1.25 3.80 -18.78
CA TYR A 157 -2.30 3.05 -19.47
C TYR A 157 -1.71 2.42 -20.74
#